data_AF-A0A7C1DRW0-F1
#
_entry.id   AF-A0A7C1DRW0-F1
#
_cell.length_a   1.000
_cell.length_b   1.000
_cell.length_c   1.000
_cell.angle_alpha   90.00
_cell.angle_beta   90.00
_cell.angle_gamma   90.00
#
_symmetry.space_group_name_H-M   'P 1'
#
loop_
_entity.id
_entity.type
_entity.pdbx_description
1 polymer ?
#
loop_
_entity_poly.entity_id
_entity_poly.type
_entity_poly.pdbx_seq_one_letter_code
_entity_poly.pdbx_strand_id
1 'polypeptide(L)'
;MSIAVEVERCAGCRLCELACSFARYGHFNPAEAGIQVTFKDDGTLSVMVNGECNTCRKPLCVAFCPVGAIKSLVDVEKDEHHPVQTASAG
;
A
#
# COMPACT_ATOMS: atom_id res chain seq x y z
N MET A 1 -1.05 -12.91 -0.42
CA MET A 1 -0.24 -12.31 0.65
C MET A 1 -1.08 -11.32 1.44
N SER A 2 -1.45 -11.67 2.68
CA SER A 2 -2.34 -10.86 3.52
C SER A 2 -1.59 -9.73 4.24
N ILE A 3 -2.28 -8.64 4.56
CA ILE A 3 -1.74 -7.49 5.30
C ILE A 3 -2.55 -7.21 6.57
N ALA A 4 -1.93 -6.56 7.55
CA ALA A 4 -2.59 -5.96 8.70
C ALA A 4 -2.38 -4.45 8.71
N VAL A 5 -3.35 -3.73 9.26
CA VAL A 5 -3.34 -2.26 9.31
C VAL A 5 -3.49 -1.77 10.76
N GLU A 6 -2.51 -0.97 11.20
CA GLU A 6 -2.50 -0.24 12.48
C GLU A 6 -2.99 1.20 12.23
N VAL A 7 -4.31 1.41 12.27
CA VAL A 7 -4.96 2.69 11.90
C VAL A 7 -4.42 3.86 12.74
N GLU A 8 -4.17 3.64 14.03
CA GLU A 8 -3.64 4.65 14.96
C GLU A 8 -2.27 5.24 14.55
N ARG A 9 -1.53 4.53 13.69
CA ARG A 9 -0.22 5.00 13.18
C ARG A 9 -0.32 5.63 11.80
N CYS A 10 -1.48 5.56 11.15
CA CYS A 10 -1.65 6.04 9.80
C CYS A 10 -1.63 7.58 9.76
N ALA A 11 -0.70 8.14 8.99
CA ALA A 11 -0.57 9.59 8.81
C ALA A 11 -1.47 10.16 7.69
N GLY A 12 -2.28 9.33 7.04
CA GLY A 12 -3.19 9.80 5.98
C GLY A 12 -2.55 10.17 4.65
N CYS A 13 -1.28 9.81 4.41
CA CYS A 13 -0.53 10.22 3.22
C CYS A 13 -0.99 9.61 1.88
N ARG A 14 -1.87 8.60 1.89
CA ARG A 14 -2.43 7.93 0.70
C ARG A 14 -1.44 7.27 -0.28
N LEU A 15 -0.15 7.17 0.06
CA LEU A 15 0.83 6.45 -0.76
C LEU A 15 0.47 4.97 -0.95
N CYS A 16 -0.19 4.35 0.02
CA CYS A 16 -0.66 2.97 -0.10
C CYS A 16 -1.71 2.77 -1.19
N GLU A 17 -2.55 3.78 -1.47
CA GLU A 17 -3.57 3.74 -2.53
C GLU A 17 -2.89 3.78 -3.91
N LEU A 18 -1.94 4.70 -4.08
CA LEU A 18 -1.13 4.82 -5.30
C LEU A 18 -0.29 3.57 -5.55
N ALA A 19 0.39 3.07 -4.53
CA ALA A 19 1.19 1.86 -4.62
C ALA A 19 0.34 0.63 -4.96
N CYS A 20 -0.87 0.53 -4.42
CA CYS A 20 -1.77 -0.58 -4.68
C CYS A 20 -2.33 -0.56 -6.11
N SER A 21 -2.82 0.59 -6.58
CA SER A 21 -3.33 0.72 -7.95
C SER A 21 -2.22 0.45 -8.98
N PHE A 22 -1.02 0.98 -8.76
CA PHE A 22 0.13 0.70 -9.62
C PHE A 22 0.52 -0.78 -9.62
N ALA A 23 0.58 -1.42 -8.44
CA ALA A 23 0.91 -2.85 -8.34
C ALA A 23 -0.11 -3.75 -9.05
N ARG A 24 -1.39 -3.36 -9.09
CA ARG A 24 -2.48 -4.16 -9.67
C ARG A 24 -2.71 -3.87 -11.16
N TYR A 25 -2.61 -2.62 -11.56
CA TYR A 25 -3.09 -2.13 -12.86
C TYR A 25 -2.03 -1.35 -13.66
N GLY A 26 -0.83 -1.16 -13.12
CA GLY A 26 0.28 -0.49 -13.80
C GLY A 26 0.14 1.02 -13.94
N HIS A 27 -0.85 1.63 -13.28
CA HIS A 27 -1.07 3.08 -13.32
C HIS A 27 -1.56 3.61 -11.97
N PHE A 28 -1.44 4.91 -11.76
CA PHE A 28 -1.81 5.57 -10.51
C PHE A 28 -3.27 6.00 -10.53
N ASN A 29 -4.14 5.24 -9.87
CA ASN A 29 -5.54 5.58 -9.69
C ASN A 29 -6.02 5.13 -8.31
N PRO A 30 -6.04 6.02 -7.30
CA PRO A 30 -6.52 5.69 -5.96
C PRO A 30 -7.90 5.04 -5.92
N ALA A 31 -8.82 5.39 -6.83
CA ALA A 31 -10.17 4.82 -6.83
C ALA A 31 -10.20 3.31 -7.16
N GLU A 32 -9.18 2.81 -7.87
CA GLU A 32 -9.02 1.40 -8.19
C GLU A 32 -8.23 0.62 -7.12
N ALA A 33 -7.66 1.31 -6.13
CA ALA A 33 -6.88 0.68 -5.09
C ALA A 33 -7.73 -0.26 -4.23
N GLY A 34 -7.18 -1.45 -3.93
CA GLY A 34 -7.74 -2.39 -2.96
C GLY A 34 -7.54 -1.96 -1.49
N ILE A 35 -7.00 -0.76 -1.24
CA ILE A 35 -6.89 -0.15 0.08
C ILE A 35 -7.28 1.32 -0.05
N GLN A 36 -8.07 1.83 0.89
CA GLN A 36 -8.61 3.19 0.90
C GLN A 36 -8.38 3.83 2.26
N VAL A 37 -7.93 5.08 2.24
CA VAL A 37 -7.77 5.93 3.42
C VAL A 37 -8.85 7.01 3.36
N THR A 38 -9.75 7.02 4.34
CA THR A 38 -10.87 7.95 4.40
C THR A 38 -10.77 8.80 5.65
N PHE A 39 -10.88 10.12 5.47
CA PHE A 39 -11.10 11.07 6.56
C PHE A 39 -12.60 11.19 6.81
N LYS A 40 -13.00 11.05 8.06
CA LYS A 40 -14.39 11.21 8.49
C LYS A 40 -14.64 12.63 8.99
N ASP A 41 -15.91 13.00 9.06
CA ASP A 41 -16.33 14.34 9.48
C ASP A 41 -15.96 14.66 10.94
N ASP A 42 -15.76 13.64 11.78
CA ASP A 42 -15.29 13.78 13.17
C ASP A 42 -13.78 14.01 13.30
N GLY A 43 -13.08 14.18 12.17
CA GLY A 43 -11.62 14.37 12.11
C GLY A 43 -10.84 13.07 12.29
N THR A 44 -11.50 11.92 12.45
CA THR A 44 -10.83 10.63 12.51
C THR A 44 -10.46 10.13 11.12
N LEU A 45 -9.44 9.30 11.07
CA LEU A 45 -9.01 8.59 9.88
C LEU A 45 -9.41 7.12 9.97
N SER A 46 -9.80 6.55 8.86
CA SER A 46 -10.04 5.11 8.71
C SER A 46 -9.28 4.57 7.51
N VAL A 47 -8.88 3.30 7.59
CA VAL A 47 -8.25 2.59 6.48
C VAL A 47 -9.04 1.32 6.24
N MET A 48 -9.54 1.13 5.01
CA MET A 48 -10.28 -0.05 4.60
C MET A 48 -9.52 -0.82 3.54
N VAL A 49 -9.50 -2.15 3.65
CA VAL A 49 -8.95 -3.04 2.63
C VAL A 49 -10.11 -3.67 1.88
N ASN A 50 -10.23 -3.36 0.61
CA ASN A 50 -11.32 -3.78 -0.27
C ASN A 50 -10.90 -5.02 -1.06
N GLY A 51 -11.72 -6.07 -0.97
CA GLY A 51 -11.53 -7.32 -1.70
C GLY A 51 -10.41 -8.20 -1.14
N GLU A 52 -10.08 -9.25 -1.89
CA GLU A 52 -9.07 -10.21 -1.46
C GLU A 52 -7.66 -9.66 -1.66
N CYS A 53 -7.03 -9.22 -0.56
CA CYS A 53 -5.61 -8.87 -0.53
C CYS A 53 -4.77 -10.16 -0.46
N ASN A 54 -4.90 -11.03 -1.46
CA ASN A 54 -4.15 -12.28 -1.56
C ASN A 54 -3.37 -12.39 -2.89
N THR A 55 -3.69 -11.55 -3.87
CA THR A 55 -3.17 -11.58 -5.26
C THR A 55 -1.80 -10.93 -5.43
N CYS A 56 -1.40 -10.01 -4.54
CA CYS A 56 -0.09 -9.37 -4.62
C CYS A 56 1.01 -10.34 -4.14
N ARG A 57 2.01 -10.61 -4.99
CA ARG A 57 3.21 -11.37 -4.60
C ARG A 57 4.19 -10.54 -3.75
N LYS A 58 4.25 -9.22 -4.01
CA LYS A 58 4.99 -8.22 -3.21
C LYS A 58 4.05 -7.03 -2.95
N PRO A 59 3.51 -6.86 -1.73
CA PRO A 59 2.54 -5.82 -1.43
C PRO A 59 3.24 -4.46 -1.35
N LEU A 60 3.25 -3.69 -2.46
CA LEU A 60 3.88 -2.37 -2.49
C LEU A 60 3.26 -1.40 -1.48
N CYS A 61 1.99 -1.56 -1.11
CA CYS A 61 1.36 -0.77 -0.05
C CYS A 61 2.06 -0.92 1.31
N VAL A 62 2.68 -2.07 1.61
CA VAL A 62 3.50 -2.27 2.81
C VAL A 62 4.85 -1.55 2.64
N ALA A 63 5.52 -1.75 1.51
CA ALA A 63 6.84 -1.18 1.24
C ALA A 63 6.86 0.36 1.20
N PHE A 64 5.76 0.99 0.74
CA PHE A 64 5.64 2.44 0.61
C PHE A 64 4.91 3.10 1.80
N CYS A 65 4.64 2.39 2.90
CA CYS A 65 4.07 3.01 4.10
C CYS A 65 5.18 3.65 4.95
N PRO A 66 5.35 4.98 4.94
CA PRO A 66 6.50 5.63 5.59
C PRO A 66 6.48 5.52 7.12
N VAL A 67 5.29 5.32 7.70
CA VAL A 67 5.06 5.25 9.15
C VAL A 67 4.93 3.81 9.66
N GLY A 68 4.99 2.82 8.76
CA GLY A 68 4.86 1.41 9.11
C GLY A 68 3.47 1.03 9.65
N ALA A 69 2.42 1.74 9.25
CA ALA A 69 1.03 1.44 9.61
C ALA A 69 0.45 0.21 8.89
N ILE A 70 1.12 -0.29 7.85
CA ILE A 70 0.70 -1.48 7.08
C ILE A 70 1.81 -2.52 7.17
N LYS A 71 1.48 -3.75 7.55
CA LYS A 71 2.43 -4.86 7.71
C LYS A 71 2.02 -6.07 6.90
N SER A 72 3.00 -6.82 6.37
CA SER A 72 2.75 -8.16 5.84
C SER A 72 2.45 -9.13 6.98
N LEU A 73 1.44 -9.98 6.82
CA LEU A 73 1.11 -11.07 7.75
C LEU A 73 1.83 -12.37 7.44
N VAL A 74 2.67 -12.37 6.39
CA VAL A 74 3.51 -13.52 6.02
C VAL A 74 4.94 -13.03 5.96
N ASP A 75 5.84 -13.75 6.62
CA ASP A 75 7.27 -13.47 6.61
C ASP A 75 7.79 -13.59 5.17
N VAL A 76 8.25 -12.47 4.62
CA VAL A 76 8.94 -12.46 3.34
C VAL A 76 10.35 -12.97 3.61
N GLU A 77 10.67 -14.20 3.18
CA GLU A 77 12.07 -14.56 2.97
C GLU A 77 12.67 -13.51 2.03
N LYS A 78 13.66 -12.78 2.54
CA LYS A 78 14.23 -11.58 1.93
C LYS A 78 14.83 -11.91 0.57
N ASP A 79 14.05 -11.76 -0.50
CA ASP A 79 14.57 -11.82 -1.86
C ASP A 79 14.98 -10.41 -2.31
N GLU A 80 16.23 -10.09 -1.95
CA GLU A 80 16.93 -8.82 -2.08
C GLU A 80 17.34 -8.52 -3.53
N HIS A 81 16.40 -8.55 -4.47
CA HIS A 81 16.63 -8.07 -5.84
C HIS A 81 15.41 -7.34 -6.38
N HIS A 82 15.39 -6.02 -6.23
CA HIS A 82 14.60 -5.11 -7.06
C HIS A 82 15.55 -4.06 -7.66
N PRO A 83 15.87 -4.14 -8.97
CA PRO A 83 16.52 -3.02 -9.62
C PRO A 83 15.52 -1.86 -9.65
N VAL A 84 15.82 -0.81 -8.89
CA VAL A 84 15.23 0.51 -9.13
C VAL A 84 15.72 0.95 -10.49
N GLN A 85 14.92 0.74 -11.53
CA GLN A 85 15.17 1.34 -12.84
C GLN A 85 14.87 2.84 -12.70
N THR A 86 15.90 3.61 -12.38
CA THR A 86 15.88 5.06 -12.52
C THR A 86 15.74 5.35 -14.01
N ALA A 87 14.57 5.81 -14.44
CA ALA A 87 14.41 6.43 -15.74
C ALA A 87 15.32 7.66 -15.79
N SER A 88 16.42 7.57 -16.54
CA SER A 88 17.26 8.69 -16.90
C SER A 88 16.46 9.63 -17.79
N ALA A 89 16.22 10.84 -17.31
CA ALA A 89 15.77 11.95 -18.15
C ALA A 89 16.81 12.15 -19.26
N GLY A 90 16.36 12.01 -20.51
CA GLY A 90 17.07 12.48 -21.70
C GLY A 90 16.71 13.91 -22.03
#